data_AF-A0A955XRS8-F1
#
_entry.id   AF-A0A955XRS8-F1
#
_cell.length_a   1.000
_cell.length_b   1.000
_cell.length_c   1.000
_cell.angle_alpha   90.00
_cell.angle_beta   90.00
_cell.angle_gamma   90.00
#
_symmetry.space_group_name_H-M   'P 1'
#
loop_
_entity.id
_entity.type
_entity.pdbx_description
1 polymer ?
#
loop_
_entity_poly.entity_id
_entity_poly.type
_entity_poly.pdbx_seq_one_letter_code
_entity_poly.pdbx_strand_id
1 'polypeptide(L)'
;MAQDAAQIPVPTTQRKAALVNAAAKDYTGSVSVKPIPHFDLGRTIFSTLEGKVPRLVIQSRIAKEPEWRSDTASRIDSQYNELRKNEPIPEVDPLLLRFLKEDCDFDVEHADGSFLDHLYFCYEYSLHHYPDQPPLVMLLHSILGTGTNTFAMEAKKIPTLQPLMSETEWTHVSAFPSVLRLLYGKELREELRANLHRLDSLDGIRFYRVIDNAPLEMSADDFWVQLNYQLIHLVDFLPVSNWTVHANDTAFIVFRDLFDLLHRSGRLEAHLDYTPARGGRHLEDEKLSLVGWLASWIPVPVSEKMASRSVNKFSKRIGHSMDYRLTWKIGA
;
A
#
# COMPACT_ATOMS: atom_id res chain seq x y z
N MET A 1 -19.69 -3.81 13.05
CA MET A 1 -20.55 -2.79 12.41
C MET A 1 -20.10 -2.69 10.98
N ALA A 2 -21.01 -2.59 10.01
CA ALA A 2 -20.63 -2.35 8.62
C ALA A 2 -19.89 -1.00 8.55
N GLN A 3 -18.81 -0.96 7.79
CA GLN A 3 -18.08 0.28 7.53
C GLN A 3 -18.96 1.24 6.71
N ASP A 4 -18.93 2.56 7.01
CA ASP A 4 -19.66 3.57 6.23
C ASP A 4 -18.66 4.50 5.53
N ALA A 5 -18.60 4.43 4.20
CA ALA A 5 -17.73 5.27 3.39
C ALA A 5 -17.96 6.79 3.61
N ALA A 6 -19.14 7.17 4.07
CA ALA A 6 -19.48 8.56 4.39
C ALA A 6 -18.91 9.04 5.74
N GLN A 7 -18.33 8.16 6.56
CA GLN A 7 -17.72 8.53 7.84
C GLN A 7 -16.20 8.45 7.72
N ILE A 8 -15.52 9.56 8.00
CA ILE A 8 -14.05 9.59 8.08
C ILE A 8 -13.65 8.84 9.38
N PRO A 9 -12.94 7.71 9.28
CA PRO A 9 -12.51 6.96 10.44
C PRO A 9 -11.41 7.72 11.20
N VAL A 10 -11.32 7.49 12.50
CA VAL A 10 -10.23 8.04 13.32
C VAL A 10 -8.96 7.23 13.04
N PRO A 11 -7.87 7.85 12.55
CA PRO A 11 -6.67 7.07 12.24
C PRO A 11 -6.04 6.48 13.51
N THR A 12 -5.35 5.35 13.36
CA THR A 12 -4.54 4.78 14.43
C THR A 12 -3.37 5.71 14.79
N THR A 13 -2.77 5.56 15.97
CA THR A 13 -1.60 6.34 16.36
C THR A 13 -0.46 6.22 15.34
N GLN A 14 -0.26 5.05 14.73
CA GLN A 14 0.74 4.85 13.69
C GLN A 14 0.46 5.69 12.43
N ARG A 15 -0.79 5.69 11.95
CA ARG A 15 -1.21 6.50 10.78
C ARG A 15 -1.09 7.99 11.06
N LYS A 16 -1.53 8.44 12.25
CA LYS A 16 -1.31 9.82 12.71
C LYS A 16 0.18 10.16 12.72
N ALA A 17 1.03 9.25 13.21
CA ALA A 17 2.46 9.49 13.25
C ALA A 17 3.05 9.67 11.84
N ALA A 18 2.63 8.86 10.86
CA ALA A 18 3.05 9.03 9.47
C ALA A 18 2.59 10.38 8.89
N LEU A 19 1.33 10.76 9.11
CA LEU A 19 0.75 12.04 8.66
C LEU A 19 1.47 13.24 9.26
N VAL A 20 1.74 13.24 10.57
CA VAL A 20 2.36 14.38 11.25
C VAL A 20 3.83 14.53 10.84
N ASN A 21 4.53 13.43 10.59
CA ASN A 21 5.96 13.44 10.31
C ASN A 21 6.30 13.49 8.82
N ALA A 22 5.32 13.35 7.92
CA ALA A 22 5.56 13.11 6.49
C ALA A 22 6.59 12.00 6.26
N ALA A 23 6.52 10.91 7.03
CA ALA A 23 7.62 9.95 7.10
C ALA A 23 7.21 8.53 7.48
N ALA A 24 7.89 7.55 6.89
CA ALA A 24 7.98 6.19 7.40
C ALA A 24 9.10 6.12 8.47
N LYS A 25 8.75 5.75 9.71
CA LYS A 25 9.68 5.69 10.84
C LYS A 25 9.60 4.37 11.60
N ASP A 26 10.75 3.92 12.10
CA ASP A 26 10.86 2.83 13.07
C ASP A 26 10.61 3.40 14.48
N TYR A 27 9.54 2.95 15.14
CA TYR A 27 9.18 3.38 16.50
C TYR A 27 9.65 2.40 17.59
N THR A 28 10.72 1.63 17.33
CA THR A 28 11.42 0.83 18.34
C THR A 28 11.69 1.66 19.61
N GLY A 29 11.37 1.09 20.77
CA GLY A 29 11.47 1.75 22.07
C GLY A 29 10.34 2.73 22.40
N SER A 30 9.43 3.02 21.46
CA SER A 30 8.22 3.84 21.69
C SER A 30 6.91 3.04 21.66
N VAL A 31 6.97 1.79 21.20
CA VAL A 31 5.82 0.90 21.01
C VAL A 31 6.16 -0.50 21.50
N SER A 32 5.22 -1.11 22.22
CA SER A 32 5.21 -2.54 22.52
C SER A 32 4.30 -3.27 21.53
N VAL A 33 4.74 -4.37 20.94
CA VAL A 33 3.96 -5.11 19.93
C VAL A 33 3.60 -6.50 20.44
N LYS A 34 2.30 -6.78 20.47
CA LYS A 34 1.76 -8.07 20.95
C LYS A 34 0.94 -8.76 19.87
N PRO A 35 0.89 -10.11 19.84
CA PRO A 35 0.00 -10.81 18.93
C PRO A 35 -1.48 -10.57 19.26
N ILE A 36 -2.32 -10.43 18.24
CA ILE A 36 -3.78 -10.34 18.40
C ILE A 36 -4.34 -11.73 18.78
N PRO A 37 -5.03 -11.88 19.93
CA PRO A 37 -5.64 -13.15 20.31
C PRO A 37 -6.73 -13.57 19.30
N HIS A 38 -6.76 -14.85 18.94
CA HIS A 38 -7.79 -15.44 18.06
C HIS A 38 -7.92 -14.77 16.67
N PHE A 39 -6.85 -14.16 16.16
CA PHE A 39 -6.84 -13.58 14.82
C PHE A 39 -7.22 -14.58 13.72
N ASP A 40 -8.26 -14.27 12.94
CA ASP A 40 -8.76 -15.10 11.85
C ASP A 40 -8.33 -14.54 10.48
N LEU A 41 -7.27 -15.11 9.92
CA LEU A 41 -6.78 -14.76 8.59
C LEU A 41 -7.84 -14.96 7.49
N GLY A 42 -8.79 -15.88 7.68
CA GLY A 42 -9.84 -16.21 6.72
C GLY A 42 -10.85 -15.07 6.49
N ARG A 43 -10.91 -14.09 7.40
CA ARG A 43 -11.78 -12.93 7.28
C ARG A 43 -11.11 -11.71 6.63
N THR A 44 -9.87 -11.85 6.13
CA THR A 44 -9.08 -10.77 5.51
C THR A 44 -8.92 -10.98 4.00
N ILE A 45 -8.26 -10.05 3.29
CA ILE A 45 -7.81 -10.24 1.89
C ILE A 45 -7.00 -11.50 1.64
N PHE A 46 -6.39 -12.04 2.69
CA PHE A 46 -5.62 -13.27 2.63
C PHE A 46 -6.51 -14.52 2.76
N SER A 47 -7.84 -14.40 2.74
CA SER A 47 -8.77 -15.52 2.63
C SER A 47 -8.46 -16.41 1.43
N THR A 48 -8.05 -15.79 0.32
CA THR A 48 -7.66 -16.45 -0.94
C THR A 48 -6.23 -17.01 -0.96
N LEU A 49 -5.43 -16.73 0.09
CA LEU A 49 -4.05 -17.23 0.20
C LEU A 49 -4.04 -18.74 0.49
N GLU A 50 -3.37 -19.50 -0.36
CA GLU A 50 -3.32 -20.96 -0.27
C GLU A 50 -2.08 -21.48 0.46
N GLY A 51 -2.25 -22.62 1.13
CA GLY A 51 -1.17 -23.34 1.81
C GLY A 51 -0.99 -22.95 3.28
N LYS A 52 -0.76 -23.94 4.14
CA LYS A 52 -0.64 -23.73 5.60
C LYS A 52 0.55 -22.84 5.96
N VAL A 53 1.72 -23.07 5.33
CA VAL A 53 2.95 -22.33 5.65
C VAL A 53 2.86 -20.85 5.24
N PRO A 54 2.49 -20.48 3.99
CA PRO A 54 2.31 -19.07 3.63
C PRO A 54 1.29 -18.35 4.52
N ARG A 55 0.16 -19.00 4.82
CA ARG A 55 -0.87 -18.44 5.72
C ARG A 55 -0.33 -18.18 7.13
N LEU A 56 0.40 -19.13 7.71
CA LEU A 56 1.01 -18.97 9.03
C LEU A 56 2.06 -17.84 9.06
N VAL A 57 2.86 -17.70 7.99
CA VAL A 57 3.84 -16.62 7.85
C VAL A 57 3.14 -15.27 7.79
N ILE A 58 2.14 -15.10 6.91
CA ILE A 58 1.38 -13.85 6.80
C ILE A 58 0.66 -13.52 8.12
N GLN A 59 -0.01 -14.50 8.72
CA GLN A 59 -0.65 -14.32 10.02
C GLN A 59 0.35 -13.84 11.09
N SER A 60 1.57 -14.40 11.13
CA SER A 60 2.59 -13.95 12.09
C SER A 60 3.09 -12.52 11.87
N ARG A 61 2.88 -11.95 10.68
CA ARG A 61 3.26 -10.57 10.33
C ARG A 61 2.15 -9.58 10.65
N ILE A 62 0.90 -9.92 10.33
CA ILE A 62 -0.24 -8.99 10.42
C ILE A 62 -1.06 -9.13 11.71
N ALA A 63 -1.01 -10.28 12.39
CA ALA A 63 -1.78 -10.51 13.61
C ALA A 63 -1.09 -9.88 14.81
N LYS A 64 -0.85 -8.56 14.76
CA LYS A 64 -0.10 -7.79 15.73
C LYS A 64 -0.85 -6.52 16.09
N GLU A 65 -0.84 -6.19 17.37
CA GLU A 65 -1.42 -4.97 17.92
C GLU A 65 -0.31 -4.13 18.58
N PRO A 66 -0.14 -2.87 18.14
CA PRO A 66 0.81 -1.95 18.75
C PRO A 66 0.19 -1.22 19.95
N GLU A 67 0.85 -1.34 21.10
CA GLU A 67 0.60 -0.53 22.30
C GLU A 67 1.64 0.58 22.39
N TRP A 68 1.23 1.83 22.15
CA TRP A 68 2.12 2.99 22.18
C TRP A 68 2.36 3.47 23.62
N ARG A 69 3.57 3.95 23.90
CA ARG A 69 3.84 4.65 25.16
C ARG A 69 2.98 5.92 25.24
N SER A 70 2.41 6.18 26.42
CA SER A 70 1.38 7.21 26.62
C SER A 70 1.86 8.62 26.27
N ASP A 71 3.11 8.95 26.57
CA ASP A 71 3.75 10.22 26.23
C ASP A 71 3.88 10.40 24.71
N THR A 72 4.32 9.36 24.01
CA THR A 72 4.48 9.35 22.56
C THR A 72 3.15 9.42 21.84
N ALA A 73 2.17 8.62 22.26
CA ALA A 73 0.81 8.64 21.71
C ALA A 73 0.16 10.01 21.91
N SER A 74 0.24 10.58 23.13
CA SER A 74 -0.36 11.90 23.44
C SER A 74 0.27 13.02 22.63
N ARG A 75 1.59 12.97 22.41
CA ARG A 75 2.29 13.93 21.56
C ARG A 75 1.82 13.82 20.10
N ILE A 76 1.77 12.60 19.54
CA ILE A 76 1.31 12.37 18.17
C ILE A 76 -0.14 12.83 18.00
N ASP A 77 -1.02 12.50 18.94
CA ASP A 77 -2.42 12.92 18.92
C ASP A 77 -2.55 14.45 18.95
N SER A 78 -1.77 15.13 19.79
CA SER A 78 -1.79 16.59 19.88
C SER A 78 -1.36 17.23 18.55
N GLN A 79 -0.27 16.73 17.95
CA GLN A 79 0.23 17.23 16.68
C GLN A 79 -0.73 16.92 15.51
N TYR A 80 -1.38 15.75 15.52
CA TYR A 80 -2.37 15.39 14.51
C TYR A 80 -3.62 16.27 14.62
N ASN A 81 -4.09 16.54 15.84
CA ASN A 81 -5.22 17.45 16.05
C ASN A 81 -4.91 18.88 15.58
N GLU A 82 -3.66 19.32 15.74
CA GLU A 82 -3.20 20.60 15.20
C GLU A 82 -3.17 20.59 13.66
N LEU A 83 -2.62 19.54 13.05
CA LEU A 83 -2.64 19.34 11.59
C LEU A 83 -4.07 19.40 11.05
N ARG A 84 -5.00 18.62 11.62
CA ARG A 84 -6.42 18.59 11.22
C ARG A 84 -7.15 19.92 11.34
N LYS A 85 -6.75 20.73 12.33
CA LYS A 85 -7.34 22.04 12.56
C LYS A 85 -6.87 23.04 11.52
N ASN A 86 -5.59 22.97 11.14
CA ASN A 86 -4.98 23.90 10.19
C ASN A 86 -5.28 23.50 8.74
N GLU A 87 -5.38 22.20 8.47
CA GLU A 87 -5.54 21.60 7.16
C GLU A 87 -6.70 20.59 7.20
N PRO A 88 -7.96 21.05 7.10
CA PRO A 88 -9.11 20.16 7.13
C PRO A 88 -9.17 19.30 5.86
N ILE A 89 -9.61 18.04 6.01
CA ILE A 89 -9.91 17.18 4.86
C ILE A 89 -11.12 17.76 4.09
N PRO A 90 -11.00 17.96 2.77
CA PRO A 90 -12.12 18.35 1.91
C PRO A 90 -13.26 17.32 1.92
N GLU A 91 -14.49 17.79 1.72
CA GLU A 91 -15.62 16.88 1.53
C GLU A 91 -15.48 16.12 0.21
N VAL A 92 -15.79 14.82 0.24
CA VAL A 92 -15.85 13.95 -0.94
C VAL A 92 -17.23 14.12 -1.60
N ASP A 93 -17.27 14.08 -2.93
CA ASP A 93 -18.51 14.21 -3.69
C ASP A 93 -19.60 13.24 -3.18
N PRO A 94 -20.80 13.73 -2.81
CA PRO A 94 -21.89 12.90 -2.32
C PRO A 94 -22.31 11.76 -3.25
N LEU A 95 -22.22 11.94 -4.57
CA LEU A 95 -22.53 10.89 -5.55
C LEU A 95 -21.48 9.77 -5.51
N LEU A 96 -20.21 10.12 -5.32
CA LEU A 96 -19.16 9.14 -5.13
C LEU A 96 -19.32 8.42 -3.79
N LEU A 97 -19.56 9.13 -2.70
CA LEU A 97 -19.83 8.51 -1.40
C LEU A 97 -21.02 7.56 -1.45
N ARG A 98 -22.07 7.94 -2.18
CA ARG A 98 -23.22 7.08 -2.43
C ARG A 98 -22.83 5.81 -3.18
N PHE A 99 -22.04 5.93 -4.25
CA PHE A 99 -21.54 4.75 -4.98
C PHE A 99 -20.69 3.85 -4.07
N LEU A 100 -19.77 4.42 -3.28
CA LEU A 100 -18.94 3.65 -2.35
C LEU A 100 -19.80 2.91 -1.30
N LYS A 101 -20.91 3.50 -0.87
CA LYS A 101 -21.82 2.90 0.12
C LYS A 101 -22.79 1.87 -0.44
N GLU A 102 -23.38 2.15 -1.61
CA GLU A 102 -24.45 1.33 -2.19
C GLU A 102 -23.91 0.27 -3.14
N ASP A 103 -22.76 0.53 -3.77
CA ASP A 103 -22.23 -0.27 -4.86
C ASP A 103 -20.89 -0.97 -4.58
N CYS A 104 -20.22 -0.65 -3.47
CA CYS A 104 -19.00 -1.33 -3.04
C CYS A 104 -19.20 -2.17 -1.78
N ASP A 105 -18.51 -3.30 -1.71
CA ASP A 105 -18.38 -4.16 -0.54
C ASP A 105 -16.98 -3.98 0.04
N PHE A 106 -16.89 -3.28 1.18
CA PHE A 106 -15.63 -3.06 1.89
C PHE A 106 -15.41 -4.03 3.05
N ASP A 107 -16.43 -4.84 3.38
CA ASP A 107 -16.35 -5.81 4.48
C ASP A 107 -15.51 -7.04 4.08
N VAL A 108 -15.13 -7.17 2.80
CA VAL A 108 -14.33 -8.29 2.26
C VAL A 108 -12.81 -8.14 2.44
N GLU A 109 -12.31 -6.94 2.75
CA GLU A 109 -10.87 -6.64 2.66
C GLU A 109 -10.12 -6.84 4.00
N HIS A 110 -10.66 -6.35 5.11
CA HIS A 110 -10.06 -6.53 6.42
C HIS A 110 -11.08 -7.03 7.43
N ALA A 111 -10.79 -8.19 8.05
CA ALA A 111 -11.64 -8.87 9.04
C ALA A 111 -12.08 -7.99 10.22
N ASP A 112 -11.27 -6.96 10.50
CA ASP A 112 -11.42 -6.02 11.59
C ASP A 112 -12.08 -4.70 11.17
N GLY A 113 -12.46 -4.57 9.89
CA GLY A 113 -13.06 -3.34 9.36
C GLY A 113 -12.09 -2.18 9.34
N SER A 114 -10.84 -2.40 8.93
CA SER A 114 -9.79 -1.36 8.79
C SER A 114 -9.55 -0.92 7.33
N PHE A 115 -10.34 -1.40 6.37
CA PHE A 115 -10.11 -1.10 4.96
C PHE A 115 -10.38 0.36 4.60
N LEU A 116 -11.57 0.89 4.94
CA LEU A 116 -11.82 2.33 4.79
C LEU A 116 -10.78 3.16 5.55
N ASP A 117 -10.33 2.72 6.73
CA ASP A 117 -9.29 3.42 7.48
C ASP A 117 -7.96 3.50 6.70
N HIS A 118 -7.61 2.45 5.96
CA HIS A 118 -6.46 2.44 5.05
C HIS A 118 -6.66 3.42 3.89
N LEU A 119 -7.83 3.40 3.25
CA LEU A 119 -8.16 4.31 2.14
C LEU A 119 -8.10 5.77 2.59
N TYR A 120 -8.74 6.10 3.72
CA TYR A 120 -8.74 7.45 4.28
C TYR A 120 -7.37 7.90 4.76
N PHE A 121 -6.56 7.00 5.34
CA PHE A 121 -5.17 7.31 5.64
C PHE A 121 -4.39 7.72 4.38
N CYS A 122 -4.49 6.95 3.31
CA CYS A 122 -3.77 7.23 2.07
C CYS A 122 -4.29 8.52 1.38
N TYR A 123 -5.60 8.76 1.43
CA TYR A 123 -6.25 9.99 0.97
C TYR A 123 -5.72 11.21 1.73
N GLU A 124 -5.76 11.16 3.06
CA GLU A 124 -5.28 12.22 3.94
C GLU A 124 -3.77 12.46 3.77
N TYR A 125 -2.97 11.39 3.66
CA TYR A 125 -1.54 11.52 3.42
C TYR A 125 -1.27 12.25 2.10
N SER A 126 -1.99 11.90 1.03
CA SER A 126 -1.80 12.53 -0.28
C SER A 126 -2.23 13.99 -0.29
N LEU A 127 -3.30 14.35 0.44
CA LEU A 127 -3.72 15.75 0.61
C LEU A 127 -2.61 16.62 1.19
N HIS A 128 -1.94 16.16 2.25
CA HIS A 128 -0.94 16.95 2.97
C HIS A 128 0.45 16.86 2.34
N HIS A 129 0.80 15.69 1.79
CA HIS A 129 2.18 15.35 1.44
C HIS A 129 2.36 15.00 -0.03
N TYR A 130 1.31 15.10 -0.85
CA TYR A 130 1.44 15.03 -2.31
C TYR A 130 0.41 15.93 -3.01
N PRO A 131 0.35 17.23 -2.65
CA PRO A 131 -0.78 18.11 -2.99
C PRO A 131 -0.91 18.44 -4.48
N ASP A 132 0.16 18.27 -5.25
CA ASP A 132 0.17 18.55 -6.70
C ASP A 132 -0.55 17.47 -7.51
N GLN A 133 -0.95 16.36 -6.88
CA GLN A 133 -1.64 15.25 -7.54
C GLN A 133 -3.02 14.96 -6.91
N PRO A 134 -4.00 14.44 -7.67
CA PRO A 134 -5.36 14.25 -7.17
C PRO A 134 -5.45 13.24 -6.01
N PRO A 135 -5.71 13.67 -4.76
CA PRO A 135 -5.69 12.78 -3.61
C PRO A 135 -6.78 11.72 -3.67
N LEU A 136 -7.89 12.00 -4.38
CA LEU A 136 -9.01 11.07 -4.54
C LEU A 136 -8.60 9.73 -5.12
N VAL A 137 -7.51 9.69 -5.91
CA VAL A 137 -6.88 8.45 -6.37
C VAL A 137 -6.65 7.51 -5.20
N MET A 138 -6.13 8.02 -4.08
CA MET A 138 -5.80 7.23 -2.89
C MET A 138 -6.99 6.90 -2.00
N LEU A 139 -8.15 7.55 -2.16
CA LEU A 139 -9.39 7.06 -1.57
C LEU A 139 -9.95 5.86 -2.37
N LEU A 140 -9.65 5.79 -3.67
CA LEU A 140 -10.23 4.83 -4.60
C LEU A 140 -9.28 3.73 -5.06
N HIS A 141 -8.02 3.77 -4.64
CA HIS A 141 -6.92 3.02 -5.25
C HIS A 141 -7.08 1.48 -5.24
N SER A 142 -7.86 0.95 -4.30
CA SER A 142 -8.07 -0.50 -4.14
C SER A 142 -9.49 -0.97 -4.51
N ILE A 143 -10.38 -0.08 -4.99
CA ILE A 143 -11.77 -0.46 -5.29
C ILE A 143 -11.88 -1.45 -6.46
N LEU A 144 -10.95 -1.34 -7.42
CA LEU A 144 -10.85 -2.20 -8.60
C LEU A 144 -9.99 -3.44 -8.36
N GLY A 145 -9.62 -3.70 -7.11
CA GLY A 145 -8.86 -4.88 -6.72
C GLY A 145 -7.69 -4.55 -5.82
N THR A 146 -7.17 -5.58 -5.19
CA THR A 146 -6.08 -5.47 -4.20
C THR A 146 -4.86 -6.24 -4.66
N GLY A 147 -3.84 -6.33 -3.79
CA GLY A 147 -2.73 -7.27 -3.96
C GLY A 147 -3.15 -8.75 -4.01
N THR A 148 -4.38 -9.07 -3.62
CA THR A 148 -5.00 -10.39 -3.75
C THR A 148 -6.22 -10.34 -4.70
N ASN A 149 -7.03 -11.40 -4.77
CA ASN A 149 -8.21 -11.45 -5.64
C ASN A 149 -9.49 -11.02 -4.92
N THR A 150 -9.39 -9.99 -4.07
CA THR A 150 -10.53 -9.31 -3.46
C THR A 150 -10.80 -8.03 -4.25
N PHE A 151 -12.08 -7.71 -4.45
CA PHE A 151 -12.55 -6.55 -5.20
C PHE A 151 -13.72 -5.93 -4.45
N ALA A 152 -13.70 -4.60 -4.29
CA ALA A 152 -14.81 -3.91 -3.64
C ALA A 152 -16.04 -3.83 -4.56
N MET A 153 -15.85 -3.88 -5.88
CA MET A 153 -16.94 -3.85 -6.85
C MET A 153 -16.73 -4.83 -7.99
N GLU A 154 -17.80 -5.17 -8.71
CA GLU A 154 -17.73 -5.95 -9.94
C GLU A 154 -17.32 -5.07 -11.15
N ALA A 155 -16.62 -5.67 -12.12
CA ALA A 155 -16.19 -4.98 -13.35
C ALA A 155 -17.33 -4.27 -14.10
N LYS A 156 -18.55 -4.83 -14.08
CA LYS A 156 -19.73 -4.25 -14.75
C LYS A 156 -20.14 -2.88 -14.18
N LYS A 157 -19.64 -2.49 -13.00
CA LYS A 157 -19.92 -1.19 -12.37
C LYS A 157 -18.95 -0.08 -12.80
N ILE A 158 -17.91 -0.40 -13.58
CA ILE A 158 -16.94 0.58 -14.11
C ILE A 158 -17.62 1.75 -14.85
N PRO A 159 -18.61 1.52 -15.75
CA PRO A 159 -19.29 2.62 -16.44
C PRO A 159 -20.05 3.57 -15.51
N THR A 160 -20.42 3.14 -14.31
CA THR A 160 -21.05 3.97 -13.28
C THR A 160 -20.03 4.76 -12.46
N LEU A 161 -18.89 4.12 -12.13
CA LEU A 161 -17.83 4.72 -11.33
C LEU A 161 -17.03 5.78 -12.11
N GLN A 162 -16.61 5.47 -13.33
CA GLN A 162 -15.68 6.31 -14.10
C GLN A 162 -16.17 7.76 -14.29
N PRO A 163 -17.46 8.05 -14.52
CA PRO A 163 -17.95 9.43 -14.63
C PRO A 163 -17.93 10.24 -13.33
N LEU A 164 -17.68 9.60 -12.18
CA LEU A 164 -17.61 10.24 -10.85
C LEU A 164 -16.22 10.80 -10.53
N MET A 165 -15.29 10.77 -11.49
CA MET A 165 -13.93 11.25 -11.34
C MET A 165 -13.42 11.89 -12.64
N SER A 166 -12.37 12.68 -12.53
CA SER A 166 -11.63 13.21 -13.68
C SER A 166 -10.90 12.10 -14.44
N GLU A 167 -10.48 12.41 -15.67
CA GLU A 167 -9.69 11.49 -16.49
C GLU A 167 -8.36 11.11 -15.83
N THR A 168 -7.66 12.08 -15.23
CA THR A 168 -6.40 11.85 -14.50
C THR A 168 -6.62 10.92 -13.31
N GLU A 169 -7.65 11.14 -12.51
CA GLU A 169 -7.99 10.26 -11.38
C GLU A 169 -8.29 8.84 -11.87
N TRP A 170 -9.07 8.69 -12.94
CA TRP A 170 -9.38 7.39 -13.52
C TRP A 170 -8.14 6.64 -14.02
N THR A 171 -7.22 7.34 -14.70
CA THR A 171 -5.94 6.76 -15.17
C THR A 171 -5.22 6.09 -14.01
N HIS A 172 -5.09 6.76 -12.87
CA HIS A 172 -4.38 6.19 -11.72
C HIS A 172 -5.20 5.14 -10.95
N VAL A 173 -6.48 5.39 -10.70
CA VAL A 173 -7.37 4.44 -9.99
C VAL A 173 -7.45 3.12 -10.74
N SER A 174 -7.58 3.17 -12.07
CA SER A 174 -7.67 1.97 -12.90
C SER A 174 -6.34 1.22 -13.04
N ALA A 175 -5.21 1.92 -12.95
CA ALA A 175 -3.86 1.35 -13.00
C ALA A 175 -3.39 0.77 -11.66
N PHE A 176 -3.89 1.31 -10.54
CA PHE A 176 -3.28 1.10 -9.23
C PHE A 176 -3.12 -0.37 -8.84
N PRO A 177 -4.16 -1.24 -8.91
CA PRO A 177 -4.00 -2.63 -8.51
C PRO A 177 -2.98 -3.38 -9.38
N SER A 178 -2.88 -3.02 -10.67
CA SER A 178 -1.95 -3.65 -11.60
C SER A 178 -0.52 -3.26 -11.30
N VAL A 179 -0.24 -1.97 -11.09
CA VAL A 179 1.11 -1.51 -10.76
C VAL A 179 1.56 -2.07 -9.42
N LEU A 180 0.68 -2.14 -8.41
CA LEU A 180 0.97 -2.82 -7.15
C LEU A 180 1.42 -4.27 -7.39
N ARG A 181 0.68 -5.02 -8.21
CA ARG A 181 1.05 -6.41 -8.53
C ARG A 181 2.37 -6.51 -9.28
N LEU A 182 2.64 -5.62 -10.24
CA LEU A 182 3.91 -5.60 -10.98
C LEU A 182 5.11 -5.30 -10.06
N LEU A 183 4.94 -4.41 -9.07
CA LEU A 183 5.96 -4.13 -8.06
C LEU A 183 6.25 -5.36 -7.18
N TYR A 184 5.21 -6.11 -6.79
CA TYR A 184 5.38 -7.40 -6.10
C TYR A 184 5.96 -8.50 -7.00
N GLY A 185 5.76 -8.41 -8.32
CA GLY A 185 6.29 -9.32 -9.33
C GLY A 185 7.82 -9.39 -9.32
N LYS A 186 8.48 -8.27 -9.01
CA LYS A 186 9.95 -8.02 -8.99
C LYS A 186 10.52 -7.57 -10.34
N GLU A 187 10.08 -8.15 -11.46
CA GLU A 187 10.69 -7.92 -12.77
C GLU A 187 10.70 -6.42 -13.15
N LEU A 188 9.58 -5.73 -12.93
CA LEU A 188 9.46 -4.29 -13.19
C LEU A 188 10.49 -3.47 -12.41
N ARG A 189 10.68 -3.77 -11.12
CA ARG A 189 11.64 -3.07 -10.26
C ARG A 189 13.08 -3.33 -10.72
N GLU A 190 13.39 -4.58 -11.09
CA GLU A 190 14.72 -4.94 -11.62
C GLU A 190 15.01 -4.23 -12.95
N GLU A 191 14.05 -4.18 -13.85
CA GLU A 191 14.20 -3.52 -15.15
C GLU A 191 14.39 -2.00 -15.01
N LEU A 192 13.58 -1.34 -14.16
CA LEU A 192 13.75 0.10 -13.88
C LEU A 192 15.13 0.39 -13.27
N ARG A 193 15.60 -0.47 -12.35
CA ARG A 193 16.94 -0.35 -11.75
C ARG A 193 18.06 -0.54 -12.77
N ALA A 194 17.95 -1.54 -13.64
CA ALA A 194 18.93 -1.79 -14.69
C ALA A 194 19.03 -0.61 -15.66
N ASN A 195 17.92 0.11 -15.85
CA ASN A 195 17.83 1.26 -16.75
C ASN A 195 17.91 2.63 -16.06
N LEU A 196 18.38 2.71 -14.80
CA LEU A 196 18.53 3.97 -14.06
C LEU A 196 19.26 5.07 -14.84
N HIS A 197 20.25 4.68 -15.65
CA HIS A 197 21.08 5.57 -16.46
C HIS A 197 20.34 6.24 -17.64
N ARG A 198 19.12 5.79 -17.96
CA ARG A 198 18.36 6.24 -19.14
C ARG A 198 16.88 6.50 -18.83
N LEU A 199 16.50 6.64 -17.56
CA LEU A 199 15.09 6.82 -17.18
C LEU A 199 14.45 8.08 -17.78
N ASP A 200 15.22 9.11 -18.13
CA ASP A 200 14.74 10.31 -18.83
C ASP A 200 14.21 10.02 -20.25
N SER A 201 14.65 8.89 -20.83
CA SER A 201 14.17 8.38 -22.11
C SER A 201 12.97 7.45 -22.00
N LEU A 202 12.50 7.15 -20.78
CA LEU A 202 11.25 6.41 -20.59
C LEU A 202 10.12 7.23 -21.23
N ASP A 203 9.30 6.55 -22.02
CA ASP A 203 8.17 7.14 -22.73
C ASP A 203 6.84 6.73 -22.09
N GLY A 204 6.78 5.52 -21.55
CA GLY A 204 5.61 5.02 -20.84
C GLY A 204 5.69 3.54 -20.50
N ILE A 205 4.55 3.01 -20.06
CA ILE A 205 4.36 1.60 -19.76
C ILE A 205 3.01 1.12 -20.30
N ARG A 206 2.99 -0.10 -20.84
CA ARG A 206 1.77 -0.83 -21.22
C ARG A 206 1.63 -2.07 -20.37
N PHE A 207 0.43 -2.34 -19.87
CA PHE A 207 0.12 -3.46 -18.99
C PHE A 207 -1.39 -3.75 -19.02
N TYR A 208 -1.90 -4.58 -18.11
CA TYR A 208 -3.30 -5.00 -18.08
C TYR A 208 -3.95 -4.68 -16.73
N ARG A 209 -5.23 -4.28 -16.75
CA ARG A 209 -6.01 -3.97 -15.55
C ARG A 209 -6.40 -5.24 -14.79
N VAL A 210 -6.27 -5.24 -13.47
CA VAL A 210 -6.51 -6.45 -12.64
C VAL A 210 -7.93 -7.02 -12.78
N ILE A 211 -8.96 -6.17 -12.73
CA ILE A 211 -10.36 -6.62 -12.58
C ILE A 211 -10.93 -7.32 -13.81
N ASP A 212 -10.48 -6.96 -15.01
CA ASP A 212 -11.05 -7.41 -16.29
C ASP A 212 -10.01 -7.65 -17.40
N ASN A 213 -8.73 -7.54 -17.08
CA ASN A 213 -7.62 -7.71 -18.02
C ASN A 213 -7.67 -6.75 -19.23
N ALA A 214 -8.35 -5.61 -19.10
CA ALA A 214 -8.34 -4.58 -20.14
C ALA A 214 -6.92 -4.00 -20.29
N PRO A 215 -6.43 -3.75 -21.52
CA PRO A 215 -5.13 -3.13 -21.72
C PRO A 215 -5.13 -1.70 -21.16
N LEU A 216 -4.04 -1.33 -20.51
CA LEU A 216 -3.76 -0.01 -19.99
C LEU A 216 -2.43 0.50 -20.55
N GLU A 217 -2.35 1.81 -20.74
CA GLU A 217 -1.15 2.53 -21.14
C GLU A 217 -1.04 3.78 -20.27
N MET A 218 0.15 4.07 -19.79
CA MET A 218 0.46 5.28 -19.03
C MET A 218 1.67 5.95 -19.66
N SER A 219 1.63 7.29 -19.74
CA SER A 219 2.82 8.08 -20.07
C SER A 219 3.90 7.89 -19.00
N ALA A 220 5.14 8.25 -19.30
CA ALA A 220 6.21 8.21 -18.31
C ALA A 220 5.88 9.08 -17.08
N ASP A 221 5.31 10.27 -17.29
CA ASP A 221 4.96 11.17 -16.19
C ASP A 221 3.85 10.60 -15.31
N ASP A 222 2.77 10.08 -15.91
CA ASP A 222 1.72 9.40 -15.14
C ASP A 222 2.29 8.18 -14.41
N PHE A 223 3.21 7.44 -15.02
CA PHE A 223 3.81 6.29 -14.38
C PHE A 223 4.64 6.68 -13.15
N TRP A 224 5.41 7.77 -13.19
CA TRP A 224 6.13 8.27 -12.02
C TRP A 224 5.17 8.74 -10.92
N VAL A 225 4.08 9.40 -11.28
CA VAL A 225 3.02 9.78 -10.32
C VAL A 225 2.43 8.53 -9.66
N GLN A 226 2.13 7.51 -10.47
CA GLN A 226 1.60 6.23 -10.00
C GLN A 226 2.54 5.53 -9.01
N LEU A 227 3.85 5.57 -9.24
CA LEU A 227 4.83 4.99 -8.33
C LEU A 227 4.89 5.74 -6.99
N ASN A 228 4.70 7.06 -6.97
CA ASN A 228 4.60 7.83 -5.72
C ASN A 228 3.32 7.44 -4.93
N TYR A 229 2.19 7.24 -5.62
CA TYR A 229 0.99 6.70 -4.97
C TYR A 229 1.22 5.31 -4.36
N GLN A 230 1.91 4.42 -5.07
CA GLN A 230 2.27 3.10 -4.54
C GLN A 230 3.17 3.21 -3.30
N LEU A 231 4.11 4.17 -3.30
CA LEU A 231 5.00 4.41 -2.18
C LEU A 231 4.21 4.86 -0.93
N ILE A 232 3.27 5.80 -1.08
CA ILE A 232 2.37 6.25 -0.01
C ILE A 232 1.54 5.08 0.54
N HIS A 233 0.92 4.29 -0.35
CA HIS A 233 0.13 3.11 0.04
C HIS A 233 0.93 2.13 0.90
N LEU A 234 2.19 1.88 0.53
CA LEU A 234 3.05 0.93 1.24
C LEU A 234 3.41 1.37 2.68
N VAL A 235 3.31 2.67 3.00
CA VAL A 235 3.61 3.19 4.35
C VAL A 235 2.74 2.52 5.42
N ASP A 236 1.47 2.27 5.11
CA ASP A 236 0.50 1.71 6.06
C ASP A 236 0.79 0.23 6.40
N PHE A 237 1.54 -0.46 5.54
CA PHE A 237 1.88 -1.87 5.70
C PHE A 237 3.26 -2.10 6.29
N LEU A 238 3.97 -1.03 6.66
CA LEU A 238 5.27 -1.17 7.30
C LEU A 238 5.13 -1.64 8.74
N PRO A 239 6.06 -2.48 9.24
CA PRO A 239 6.13 -2.78 10.67
C PRO A 239 6.22 -1.48 11.47
N VAL A 240 5.49 -1.38 12.58
CA VAL A 240 5.55 -0.17 13.43
C VAL A 240 6.92 0.02 14.10
N SER A 241 7.61 -1.09 14.38
CA SER A 241 8.90 -1.13 15.06
C SER A 241 9.76 -2.32 14.59
N ASN A 242 10.97 -2.45 15.14
CA ASN A 242 11.91 -3.55 14.96
C ASN A 242 12.26 -3.82 13.49
N TRP A 243 12.50 -2.77 12.70
CA TRP A 243 12.66 -2.89 11.25
C TRP A 243 13.84 -3.76 10.82
N THR A 244 14.93 -3.81 11.60
CA THR A 244 16.07 -4.69 11.28
C THR A 244 15.68 -6.17 11.33
N VAL A 245 14.76 -6.55 12.23
CA VAL A 245 14.24 -7.92 12.36
C VAL A 245 13.24 -8.22 11.25
N HIS A 246 12.32 -7.28 10.99
CA HIS A 246 11.26 -7.41 9.98
C HIS A 246 11.69 -6.99 8.57
N ALA A 247 12.99 -6.87 8.31
CA ALA A 247 13.52 -6.44 7.02
C ALA A 247 13.06 -7.33 5.84
N ASN A 248 12.63 -8.55 6.13
CA ASN A 248 12.13 -9.51 5.14
C ASN A 248 10.60 -9.48 4.95
N ASP A 249 9.89 -8.52 5.58
CA ASP A 249 8.50 -8.25 5.25
C ASP A 249 8.40 -7.82 3.79
N THR A 250 7.45 -8.40 3.07
CA THR A 250 7.30 -8.21 1.63
C THR A 250 6.87 -6.80 1.26
N ALA A 251 5.98 -6.18 2.04
CA ALA A 251 5.61 -4.79 1.82
C ALA A 251 6.81 -3.88 2.09
N PHE A 252 7.57 -4.18 3.15
CA PHE A 252 8.75 -3.41 3.51
C PHE A 252 9.90 -3.56 2.48
N ILE A 253 10.07 -4.74 1.89
CA ILE A 253 11.02 -4.94 0.78
C ILE A 253 10.64 -4.05 -0.40
N VAL A 254 9.38 -4.10 -0.85
CA VAL A 254 8.92 -3.31 -2.00
C VAL A 254 9.03 -1.82 -1.69
N PHE A 255 8.64 -1.39 -0.48
CA PHE A 255 8.76 0.01 -0.03
C PHE A 255 10.20 0.51 -0.13
N ARG A 256 11.16 -0.18 0.49
CA ARG A 256 12.57 0.26 0.48
C ARG A 256 13.14 0.30 -0.92
N ASP A 257 12.76 -0.66 -1.76
CA ASP A 257 13.24 -0.75 -3.12
C ASP A 257 12.69 0.37 -4.00
N LEU A 258 11.38 0.65 -3.87
CA LEU A 258 10.70 1.73 -4.58
C LEU A 258 11.17 3.11 -4.11
N PHE A 259 11.33 3.30 -2.79
CA PHE A 259 11.87 4.52 -2.21
C PHE A 259 13.25 4.84 -2.77
N ASP A 260 14.18 3.87 -2.74
CA ASP A 260 15.53 4.04 -3.29
C ASP A 260 15.50 4.29 -4.80
N LEU A 261 14.64 3.61 -5.55
CA LEU A 261 14.46 3.83 -6.99
C LEU A 261 14.04 5.28 -7.29
N LEU A 262 12.96 5.75 -6.65
CA LEU A 262 12.42 7.10 -6.87
C LEU A 262 13.39 8.18 -6.40
N HIS A 263 14.08 7.96 -5.29
CA HIS A 263 15.09 8.89 -4.80
C HIS A 263 16.26 9.00 -5.78
N ARG A 264 16.78 7.87 -6.28
CA ARG A 264 17.92 7.85 -7.20
C ARG A 264 17.58 8.33 -8.61
N SER A 265 16.31 8.22 -9.03
CA SER A 265 15.84 8.79 -10.29
C SER A 265 15.47 10.26 -10.19
N GLY A 266 15.45 10.85 -8.99
CA GLY A 266 14.96 12.21 -8.77
C GLY A 266 13.45 12.36 -8.99
N ARG A 267 12.68 11.26 -8.94
CA ARG A 267 11.21 11.23 -9.13
C ARG A 267 10.46 10.89 -7.84
N LEU A 268 11.08 11.06 -6.68
CA LEU A 268 10.38 11.10 -5.39
C LEU A 268 9.70 12.48 -5.28
N GLU A 269 8.44 12.53 -5.69
CA GLU A 269 7.63 13.76 -5.79
C GLU A 269 6.76 13.95 -4.54
N ALA A 270 6.27 12.85 -3.95
CA ALA A 270 5.59 12.90 -2.67
C ALA A 270 6.57 13.23 -1.54
N HIS A 271 6.14 14.09 -0.62
CA HIS A 271 6.84 14.38 0.63
C HIS A 271 6.78 13.15 1.54
N LEU A 272 7.82 12.35 1.48
CA LEU A 272 7.97 11.17 2.32
C LEU A 272 9.43 11.00 2.71
N ASP A 273 9.72 11.13 3.99
CA ASP A 273 11.01 10.80 4.55
C ASP A 273 11.07 9.33 4.96
N TYR A 274 12.26 8.74 4.82
CA TYR A 274 12.56 7.39 5.27
C TYR A 274 13.98 7.34 5.82
N THR A 275 14.12 6.86 7.06
CA THR A 275 15.42 6.58 7.66
C THR A 275 15.57 5.07 7.83
N PRO A 276 16.50 4.41 7.11
CA PRO A 276 16.77 3.00 7.31
C PRO A 276 17.16 2.69 8.75
N ALA A 277 16.60 1.61 9.30
CA ALA A 277 16.99 1.15 10.63
C ALA A 277 18.46 0.73 10.65
N ARG A 278 19.16 1.09 11.72
CA ARG A 278 20.59 0.81 11.93
C ARG A 278 20.76 -0.14 13.10
N GLY A 279 21.86 -0.89 13.09
CA GLY A 279 22.24 -1.79 14.19
C GLY A 279 21.91 -3.27 13.94
N GLY A 280 22.04 -4.06 15.00
CA GLY A 280 21.83 -5.52 14.94
C GLY A 280 20.36 -5.92 14.83
N ARG A 281 20.13 -7.19 14.51
CA ARG A 281 18.79 -7.81 14.53
C ARG A 281 18.41 -8.12 15.98
N HIS A 282 17.83 -7.15 16.67
CA HIS A 282 17.35 -7.28 18.03
C HIS A 282 15.86 -6.90 18.10
N LEU A 283 15.09 -7.63 18.89
CA LEU A 283 13.69 -7.31 19.18
C LEU A 283 13.63 -6.51 20.47
N GLU A 284 13.01 -5.34 20.43
CA GLU A 284 12.68 -4.55 21.60
C GLU A 284 11.16 -4.45 21.74
N ASP A 285 10.66 -4.69 22.95
CA ASP A 285 9.25 -4.61 23.33
C ASP A 285 8.27 -5.37 22.39
N GLU A 286 8.72 -6.41 21.68
CA GLU A 286 7.88 -7.24 20.80
C GLU A 286 7.98 -8.73 21.15
N LYS A 287 6.81 -9.40 21.21
CA LYS A 287 6.74 -10.85 21.43
C LYS A 287 6.35 -11.58 20.15
N LEU A 288 7.32 -12.28 19.55
CA LEU A 288 7.06 -13.15 18.40
C LEU A 288 6.54 -14.52 18.84
N SER A 289 5.64 -15.09 18.04
CA SER A 289 5.36 -16.53 18.08
C SER A 289 6.57 -17.33 17.55
N LEU A 290 6.64 -18.64 17.83
CA LEU A 290 7.70 -19.50 17.28
C LEU A 290 7.78 -19.41 15.74
N VAL A 291 6.61 -19.38 15.09
CA VAL A 291 6.50 -19.20 13.64
C VAL A 291 7.00 -17.81 13.23
N GLY A 292 6.61 -16.76 13.94
CA GLY A 292 7.07 -15.40 13.65
C GLY A 292 8.58 -15.25 13.80
N TRP A 293 9.16 -15.89 14.82
CA TRP A 293 10.62 -15.93 15.01
C TRP A 293 11.29 -16.63 13.82
N LEU A 294 10.86 -17.83 13.43
CA LEU A 294 11.40 -18.53 12.25
C LEU A 294 11.21 -17.72 10.97
N ALA A 295 10.04 -17.11 10.78
CA ALA A 295 9.73 -16.29 9.63
C ALA A 295 10.66 -15.07 9.53
N SER A 296 11.08 -14.49 10.65
CA SER A 296 12.03 -13.36 10.65
C SER A 296 13.39 -13.74 10.06
N TRP A 297 13.80 -15.00 10.16
CA TRP A 297 15.09 -15.50 9.63
C TRP A 297 15.08 -15.81 8.14
N ILE A 298 13.93 -15.77 7.46
CA ILE A 298 13.86 -15.99 6.03
C ILE A 298 14.68 -14.92 5.31
N PRO A 299 15.67 -15.28 4.47
CA PRO A 299 16.45 -14.29 3.74
C PRO A 299 15.58 -13.43 2.81
N VAL A 300 15.91 -12.14 2.70
CA VAL A 300 15.16 -11.17 1.86
C VAL A 300 14.91 -11.68 0.42
N PRO A 301 15.91 -12.21 -0.32
CA PRO A 301 15.67 -12.71 -1.69
C PRO A 301 14.68 -13.89 -1.75
N VAL A 302 14.59 -14.68 -0.67
CA VAL A 302 13.64 -15.79 -0.57
C VAL A 302 12.23 -15.25 -0.32
N SER A 303 12.07 -14.30 0.60
CA SER A 303 10.79 -13.62 0.86
C SER A 303 10.26 -12.92 -0.39
N GLU A 304 11.13 -12.23 -1.13
CA GLU A 304 10.77 -11.55 -2.39
C GLU A 304 10.32 -12.55 -3.46
N LYS A 305 11.05 -13.67 -3.64
CA LYS A 305 10.65 -14.74 -4.57
C LYS A 305 9.31 -15.38 -4.19
N MET A 306 9.03 -15.51 -2.88
CA MET A 306 7.73 -16.01 -2.42
C MET A 306 6.60 -15.04 -2.74
N ALA A 307 6.80 -13.73 -2.54
CA ALA A 307 5.83 -12.70 -2.88
C ALA A 307 5.52 -12.67 -4.38
N SER A 308 6.57 -12.63 -5.21
CA SER A 308 6.44 -12.69 -6.67
C SER A 308 5.64 -13.92 -7.14
N ARG A 309 5.93 -15.10 -6.59
CA ARG A 309 5.15 -16.31 -6.89
C ARG A 309 3.70 -16.20 -6.45
N SER A 310 3.44 -15.61 -5.28
CA SER A 310 2.09 -15.44 -4.75
C SER A 310 1.26 -14.54 -5.66
N VAL A 311 1.79 -13.36 -6.04
CA VAL A 311 1.06 -12.42 -6.89
C VAL A 311 0.83 -12.97 -8.29
N ASN A 312 1.81 -13.68 -8.88
CA ASN A 312 1.64 -14.38 -10.15
C ASN A 312 0.52 -15.43 -10.08
N LYS A 313 0.43 -16.16 -8.96
CA LYS A 313 -0.66 -17.13 -8.75
C LYS A 313 -2.02 -16.45 -8.60
N PHE A 314 -2.10 -15.33 -7.89
CA PHE A 314 -3.33 -14.54 -7.79
C PHE A 314 -3.78 -14.06 -9.17
N SER A 315 -2.88 -13.44 -9.95
CA SER A 315 -3.16 -12.98 -11.32
C SER A 315 -3.64 -14.10 -12.24
N LYS A 316 -2.92 -15.23 -12.29
CA LYS A 316 -3.30 -16.38 -13.12
C LYS A 316 -4.71 -16.90 -12.81
N ARG A 317 -5.13 -16.87 -11.54
CA ARG A 317 -6.43 -17.41 -11.11
C ARG A 317 -7.63 -16.64 -11.67
N ILE A 318 -7.47 -15.34 -11.92
CA ILE A 318 -8.52 -14.47 -12.44
C ILE A 318 -8.32 -14.14 -13.92
N GLY A 319 -7.34 -14.74 -14.58
CA GLY A 319 -7.01 -14.43 -15.98
C GLY A 319 -6.34 -13.07 -16.19
N HIS A 320 -5.81 -12.44 -15.14
CA HIS A 320 -5.02 -11.22 -15.24
C HIS A 320 -3.61 -11.53 -15.73
N SER A 321 -3.17 -10.81 -16.77
CA SER A 321 -1.81 -10.87 -17.29
C SER A 321 -0.86 -10.00 -16.46
N MET A 322 0.28 -10.56 -16.09
CA MET A 322 1.40 -9.83 -15.47
C MET A 322 2.36 -9.26 -16.53
N ASP A 323 2.07 -9.45 -17.81
CA ASP A 323 2.90 -8.91 -18.88
C ASP A 323 2.85 -7.39 -18.88
N TYR A 324 4.01 -6.76 -19.03
CA TYR A 324 4.14 -5.33 -19.22
C TYR A 324 5.22 -5.04 -20.26
N ARG A 325 5.22 -3.81 -20.76
CA ARG A 325 6.28 -3.29 -21.64
C ARG A 325 6.58 -1.85 -21.28
N LEU A 326 7.83 -1.57 -20.91
CA LEU A 326 8.35 -0.20 -20.89
C LEU A 326 8.61 0.26 -22.33
N THR A 327 8.07 1.40 -22.71
CA THR A 327 8.37 2.06 -23.98
C THR A 327 9.41 3.14 -23.74
N TRP A 328 10.32 3.29 -24.71
CA TRP A 328 11.45 4.22 -24.63
C TRP A 328 11.47 5.06 -25.88
N LYS A 329 11.87 6.33 -25.75
CA LYS A 329 12.02 7.25 -26.87
C LYS A 329 13.06 6.71 -27.84
N ILE A 330 12.75 6.75 -29.14
CA ILE A 330 13.61 6.22 -30.19
C ILE A 330 14.84 7.14 -30.32
N GLY A 331 16.05 6.57 -30.17
CA GLY A 331 17.32 7.26 -30.39
C GLY A 331 18.04 7.77 -29.13
N ALA A 332 17.63 7.32 -27.94
CA ALA A 332 18.31 7.60 -26.67
C ALA A 332 19.46 6.62 -26.36
#